data_AF-A0A149QTA6-F1
#
_entry.id   AF-A0A149QTA6-F1
#
_cell.length_a   1.000
_cell.length_b   1.000
_cell.length_c   1.000
_cell.angle_alpha   90.00
_cell.angle_beta   90.00
_cell.angle_gamma   90.00
#
_symmetry.space_group_name_H-M   'P 1'
#
loop_
_entity.id
_entity.type
_entity.pdbx_description
1 polymer ?
#
loop_
_entity_poly.entity_id
_entity_poly.type
_entity_poly.pdbx_seq_one_letter_code
_entity_poly.pdbx_strand_id
1 'polypeptide(L)'
;MSAPAEWPEERRRDALLIGEAGADGGWGDVADIPAASPFMNRHAAGCLCCTREPVAMVLAQVFQDRVVGRRPFFREVAILTGAQDLVAVRQQLENDVLVRARYRLMP
;
A
#
# COMPACT_ATOMS: atom_id res chain seq x y z
N MET A 1 14.27 -7.45 2.24
CA MET A 1 12.95 -7.47 1.59
C MET A 1 12.90 -8.58 0.55
N SER A 2 12.22 -9.70 0.83
CA SER A 2 11.91 -10.70 -0.20
C SER A 2 10.87 -10.14 -1.15
N ALA A 3 10.96 -10.48 -2.44
CA ALA A 3 9.94 -10.07 -3.40
C ALA A 3 8.58 -10.67 -2.99
N PRO A 4 7.47 -9.93 -3.15
CA PRO A 4 6.13 -10.43 -2.81
C PRO A 4 5.79 -11.78 -3.46
N ALA A 5 6.35 -12.07 -4.63
CA ALA A 5 6.20 -13.34 -5.34
C ALA A 5 6.87 -14.53 -4.65
N GLU A 6 7.84 -14.29 -3.76
CA GLU A 6 8.59 -15.33 -3.02
C GLU A 6 7.94 -15.67 -1.68
N TRP A 7 6.83 -15.02 -1.33
CA TRP A 7 6.14 -15.28 -0.06
C TRP A 7 5.41 -16.64 -0.09
N PRO A 8 5.47 -17.42 1.00
CA PRO A 8 4.69 -18.64 1.14
C PRO A 8 3.20 -18.37 0.88
N GLU A 9 2.50 -19.30 0.24
CA GLU A 9 1.08 -19.15 -0.12
C GLU A 9 0.20 -18.81 1.08
N GLU A 10 0.39 -19.48 2.22
CA GLU A 10 -0.34 -19.21 3.47
C GLU A 10 -0.19 -17.74 3.91
N ARG A 11 1.02 -17.18 3.81
CA ARG A 11 1.27 -15.78 4.13
C ARG A 11 0.62 -14.84 3.12
N ARG A 12 0.65 -15.17 1.83
CA ARG A 12 -0.02 -14.37 0.77
C ARG A 12 -1.54 -14.34 0.98
N ARG A 13 -2.15 -15.47 1.37
CA ARG A 13 -3.58 -15.57 1.67
C ARG A 13 -4.04 -14.70 2.83
N ASP A 14 -3.16 -14.42 3.79
CA ASP A 14 -3.43 -13.56 4.94
C ASP A 14 -2.93 -12.12 4.76
N ALA A 15 -2.40 -11.78 3.58
CA ALA A 15 -1.82 -10.49 3.27
C ALA A 15 -2.56 -9.77 2.13
N LEU A 16 -2.43 -8.45 2.12
CA LEU A 16 -2.91 -7.58 1.05
C LEU A 16 -1.73 -7.21 0.14
N LEU A 17 -1.88 -7.37 -1.16
CA LEU A 17 -0.93 -6.86 -2.16
C LEU A 17 -1.33 -5.46 -2.61
N ILE A 18 -0.40 -4.52 -2.60
CA ILE A 18 -0.50 -3.24 -3.30
C ILE A 18 0.35 -3.31 -4.57
N GLY A 19 -0.28 -3.11 -5.73
CA GLY A 19 0.34 -3.20 -7.05
C GLY A 19 -0.35 -4.21 -7.96
N GLU A 20 0.15 -4.37 -9.19
CA GLU A 20 -0.45 -5.31 -10.14
C GLU A 20 -0.26 -6.76 -9.66
N ALA A 21 -1.33 -7.39 -9.20
CA ALA A 21 -1.35 -8.82 -8.98
C ALA A 21 -1.24 -9.51 -10.34
N GLY A 22 -0.11 -10.17 -10.60
CA GLY A 22 -0.06 -11.18 -11.66
C GLY A 22 -1.20 -12.20 -11.44
N ALA A 23 -1.76 -12.71 -12.53
CA ALA A 23 -3.05 -13.42 -12.58
C ALA A 23 -3.27 -14.57 -11.56
N ASP A 24 -2.22 -15.09 -10.92
CA ASP A 24 -2.26 -16.29 -10.06
C ASP A 24 -1.64 -16.08 -8.65
N GLY A 25 -1.73 -14.87 -8.09
CA GLY A 25 -0.93 -14.48 -6.92
C GLY A 25 -1.31 -15.09 -5.55
N GLY A 26 -2.47 -15.73 -5.40
CA GLY A 26 -2.90 -16.34 -4.14
C GLY A 26 -3.05 -15.37 -2.95
N TRP A 27 -3.23 -14.07 -3.24
CA TRP A 27 -3.35 -13.03 -2.23
C TRP A 27 -4.74 -12.99 -1.61
N GLY A 28 -4.82 -12.67 -0.32
CA GLY A 28 -6.11 -12.52 0.38
C GLY A 28 -6.93 -11.31 -0.06
N ASP A 29 -6.23 -10.25 -0.50
CA ASP A 29 -6.83 -9.04 -1.06
C ASP A 29 -5.78 -8.31 -1.94
N VAL A 30 -6.25 -7.46 -2.86
CA VAL A 30 -5.40 -6.68 -3.76
C VAL A 30 -5.88 -5.22 -3.79
N ALA A 31 -4.95 -4.29 -3.88
CA ALA A 31 -5.23 -2.88 -4.10
C ALA A 31 -4.29 -2.31 -5.16
N ASP A 32 -4.84 -1.61 -6.13
CA ASP A 32 -4.04 -0.97 -7.16
C ASP A 32 -3.44 0.34 -6.64
N ILE A 33 -2.26 0.69 -7.16
CA ILE A 33 -1.76 2.05 -7.08
C ILE A 33 -2.34 2.80 -8.28
N PRO A 34 -3.30 3.72 -8.08
CA PRO A 34 -3.89 4.44 -9.19
C PRO A 34 -2.81 5.23 -9.93
N ALA A 35 -2.87 5.20 -11.27
CA ALA A 35 -2.00 6.02 -12.11
C ALA A 35 -2.12 7.49 -11.70
N ALA A 36 -0.97 8.18 -11.60
CA ALA A 36 -0.93 9.59 -11.22
C ALA A 36 -1.91 10.41 -12.08
N SER A 37 -2.85 11.09 -11.42
CA SER A 37 -3.87 11.92 -12.07
C SER A 37 -3.83 13.32 -11.48
N PRO A 38 -3.89 14.38 -12.32
CA PRO A 38 -3.92 15.76 -11.85
C PRO A 38 -5.16 16.07 -10.98
N PHE A 39 -6.13 15.15 -10.94
CA PHE A 39 -7.37 15.29 -10.16
C PHE A 39 -7.37 14.53 -8.83
N MET A 40 -6.36 13.70 -8.54
CA MET A 40 -6.30 12.93 -7.28
C MET A 40 -6.15 13.81 -6.03
N ASN A 41 -5.76 15.08 -6.20
CA ASN A 41 -5.49 16.03 -5.11
C ASN A 41 -6.57 17.13 -4.99
N ARG A 42 -7.84 16.84 -5.32
CA ARG A 42 -8.93 17.82 -5.16
C ARG A 42 -9.45 17.89 -3.71
N HIS A 43 -8.63 18.40 -2.80
CA HIS A 43 -9.15 19.04 -1.58
C HIS A 43 -8.42 20.36 -1.32
N ALA A 44 -9.11 21.28 -0.64
CA ALA A 44 -8.69 22.65 -0.40
C ALA A 44 -7.25 22.74 0.16
N ALA A 45 -6.54 23.82 -0.18
CA ALA A 45 -5.18 24.07 0.26
C ALA A 45 -5.05 23.90 1.78
N GLY A 46 -4.13 23.03 2.24
CA GLY A 46 -3.82 22.82 3.66
C GLY A 46 -4.19 21.46 4.24
N CYS A 47 -4.92 20.60 3.53
CA CYS A 47 -5.20 19.25 4.01
C CYS A 47 -4.03 18.28 3.73
N LEU A 48 -3.27 17.94 4.79
CA LEU A 48 -2.19 16.96 4.74
C LEU A 48 -2.64 15.55 4.31
N CYS A 49 -3.93 15.23 4.37
CA CYS A 49 -4.44 13.91 4.02
C CYS A 49 -4.43 13.61 2.51
N CYS A 50 -4.34 14.62 1.63
CA CYS A 50 -4.47 14.46 0.16
C CYS A 50 -3.29 15.02 -0.65
N THR A 51 -2.22 15.47 0.01
CA THR A 51 -0.98 15.97 -0.63
C THR A 51 0.18 15.06 -0.26
N ARG A 52 0.00 13.76 -0.52
CA ARG A 52 0.94 12.70 -0.15
C ARG A 52 1.24 11.83 -1.35
N GLU A 53 2.33 11.07 -1.25
CA GLU A 53 2.75 10.15 -2.29
C GLU A 53 1.67 9.09 -2.58
N PRO A 54 1.48 8.66 -3.84
CA PRO A 54 0.40 7.75 -4.22
C PRO A 54 0.33 6.48 -3.36
N VAL A 55 1.47 5.87 -3.05
CA VAL A 55 1.54 4.67 -2.20
C VAL A 55 1.04 4.94 -0.77
N ALA A 56 1.33 6.11 -0.21
CA ALA A 56 0.91 6.52 1.12
C ALA A 56 -0.60 6.86 1.17
N MET A 57 -1.16 7.31 0.05
CA MET A 57 -2.59 7.51 -0.15
C MET A 57 -3.34 6.17 -0.20
N VAL A 58 -2.84 5.21 -0.98
CA VAL A 58 -3.43 3.85 -1.05
C VAL A 58 -3.42 3.19 0.33
N LEU A 59 -2.31 3.25 1.07
CA LEU A 59 -2.24 2.73 2.44
C LEU A 59 -3.25 3.40 3.38
N ALA A 60 -3.49 4.70 3.23
CA ALA A 60 -4.52 5.37 4.04
C ALA A 60 -5.93 4.87 3.72
N GLN A 61 -6.25 4.66 2.44
CA GLN A 61 -7.53 4.11 2.01
C GLN A 61 -7.70 2.66 2.47
N VAL A 62 -6.68 1.82 2.29
CA VAL A 62 -6.66 0.42 2.73
C VAL A 62 -6.91 0.33 4.24
N PHE A 63 -6.24 1.16 5.04
CA PHE A 63 -6.48 1.22 6.49
C PHE A 63 -7.93 1.61 6.80
N GLN A 64 -8.45 2.65 6.15
CA GLN A 64 -9.82 3.12 6.38
C GLN A 64 -10.84 2.03 6.04
N ASP A 65 -10.73 1.45 4.84
CA ASP A 65 -11.61 0.38 4.36
C ASP A 65 -11.60 -0.82 5.31
N ARG A 66 -10.42 -1.17 5.82
CA ARG A 66 -10.26 -2.24 6.80
C ARG A 66 -10.95 -1.93 8.12
N VAL A 67 -10.87 -0.70 8.61
CA VAL A 67 -11.54 -0.25 9.86
C VAL A 67 -13.06 -0.22 9.70
N VAL A 68 -13.57 0.21 8.54
CA VAL A 68 -15.02 0.29 8.28
C VAL A 68 -15.63 -1.02 7.73
N GLY A 69 -14.84 -2.09 7.65
CA GLY A 69 -15.32 -3.41 7.22
C GLY A 69 -15.58 -3.55 5.71
N ARG A 70 -14.99 -2.67 4.88
CA ARG A 70 -15.06 -2.74 3.41
C ARG A 70 -14.00 -3.66 2.79
N ARG A 71 -13.00 -4.08 3.58
CA ARG A 71 -11.98 -5.06 3.18
C ARG A 71 -11.89 -6.21 4.18
N PRO A 72 -11.52 -7.42 3.74
CA PRO A 72 -11.20 -8.53 4.62
C PRO A 72 -10.11 -8.18 5.63
N PHE A 73 -10.01 -8.97 6.70
CA PHE A 73 -8.87 -8.87 7.62
C PHE A 73 -7.60 -9.39 6.94
N PHE A 74 -6.54 -8.60 6.97
CA PHE A 74 -5.18 -9.00 6.60
C PHE A 74 -4.23 -8.64 7.74
N ARG A 75 -3.09 -9.35 7.81
CA ARG A 75 -2.05 -9.14 8.83
C ARG A 75 -0.89 -8.31 8.31
N GLU A 76 -0.63 -8.39 7.01
CA GLU A 76 0.52 -7.77 6.37
C GLU A 76 0.12 -7.11 5.05
N VAL A 77 0.87 -6.10 4.66
CA VAL A 77 0.74 -5.43 3.36
C VAL A 77 2.06 -5.61 2.61
N ALA A 78 1.99 -6.24 1.45
CA ALA A 78 3.11 -6.32 0.52
C ALA A 78 2.96 -5.24 -0.54
N ILE A 79 4.04 -4.51 -0.84
CA ILE A 79 4.05 -3.49 -1.89
C ILE A 79 4.94 -4.01 -3.01
N LEU A 80 4.36 -4.20 -4.19
CA LEU A 80 5.08 -4.55 -5.40
C LEU A 80 5.40 -3.28 -6.19
N THR A 81 6.68 -3.03 -6.41
CA THR A 81 7.18 -1.89 -7.18
C THR A 81 8.43 -2.31 -7.96
N GLY A 82 8.82 -1.51 -8.94
CA GLY A 82 10.04 -1.75 -9.71
C GLY A 82 11.28 -1.70 -8.83
N ALA A 83 12.32 -2.47 -9.17
CA ALA A 83 13.56 -2.51 -8.39
C ALA A 83 14.22 -1.12 -8.26
N GLN A 84 14.13 -0.29 -9.30
CA GLN A 84 14.62 1.09 -9.29
C GLN A 84 13.84 2.02 -8.35
N ASP A 85 12.56 1.71 -8.07
CA ASP A 85 11.67 2.57 -7.28
C ASP A 85 11.65 2.18 -5.80
N LEU A 86 12.15 0.99 -5.46
CA LEU A 86 12.08 0.42 -4.11
C LEU A 86 12.68 1.35 -3.05
N VAL A 87 13.83 1.97 -3.33
CA VAL A 87 14.48 2.90 -2.39
C VAL A 87 13.64 4.15 -2.19
N ALA A 88 13.10 4.71 -3.27
CA ALA A 88 12.25 5.90 -3.21
C ALA A 88 10.95 5.62 -2.45
N VAL A 89 10.24 4.55 -2.79
CA VAL A 89 9.02 4.11 -2.09
C VAL A 89 9.30 3.89 -0.61
N ARG A 90 10.40 3.22 -0.26
CA ARG A 90 10.77 3.02 1.15
C ARG A 90 10.97 4.36 1.87
N GLN A 91 11.72 5.29 1.31
CA GLN A 91 11.94 6.62 1.91
C GLN A 91 10.63 7.40 2.07
N GLN A 92 9.72 7.32 1.09
CA GLN A 92 8.41 7.96 1.19
C GLN A 92 7.61 7.41 2.36
N LEU A 93 7.58 6.08 2.53
CA LEU A 93 6.87 5.42 3.63
C LEU A 93 7.51 5.69 5.00
N GLU A 94 8.84 5.77 5.07
CA GLU A 94 9.58 6.11 6.30
C GLU A 94 9.39 7.59 6.70
N ASN A 95 9.15 8.48 5.75
CA ASN A 95 8.95 9.91 6.03
C ASN A 95 7.48 10.28 6.25
N ASP A 96 6.54 9.42 5.88
CA ASP A 96 5.12 9.68 6.05
C ASP A 96 4.63 9.38 7.47
N VAL A 97 4.18 10.44 8.17
CA VAL A 97 3.73 10.36 9.56
C VAL A 97 2.53 9.43 9.78
N LEU A 98 1.59 9.38 8.82
CA LEU A 98 0.38 8.56 8.96
C LEU A 98 0.65 7.10 8.63
N VAL A 99 1.56 6.82 7.69
CA VAL A 99 2.05 5.46 7.45
C VAL A 99 2.71 4.93 8.72
N ARG A 100 3.65 5.69 9.30
CA ARG A 100 4.36 5.28 10.53
C ARG A 100 3.46 5.09 11.74
N ALA A 101 2.37 5.83 11.84
CA ALA A 101 1.41 5.67 12.93
C ALA A 101 0.56 4.40 12.81
N ARG A 102 0.39 3.85 11.60
CA ARG A 102 -0.57 2.76 11.31
C ARG A 102 0.11 1.45 10.91
N TYR A 103 1.32 1.54 10.37
CA TYR A 103 2.06 0.43 9.82
C TYR A 103 3.47 0.35 10.41
N ARG A 104 3.97 -0.88 10.54
CA ARG A 104 5.38 -1.14 10.83
C ARG A 104 6.05 -1.61 9.54
N LEU A 105 6.99 -0.83 9.03
CA LEU A 105 7.83 -1.24 7.91
C LEU A 105 8.75 -2.38 8.34
N MET A 106 8.79 -3.43 7.54
CA MET A 106 9.68 -4.58 7.73
C MET A 106 10.86 -4.51 6.74
N PRO A 107 12.08 -4.92 7.15
CA PRO A 107 13.29 -4.84 6.35
C PRO A 107 13.37 -5.87 5.19
#